data_AF-A0A376LNC7-F1
#
_entry.id   AF-A0A376LNC7-F1
#
_cell.length_a   1.000
_cell.length_b   1.000
_cell.length_c   1.000
_cell.angle_alpha   90.00
_cell.angle_beta   90.00
_cell.angle_gamma   90.00
#
_symmetry.space_group_name_H-M   'P 1'
#
loop_
_entity.id
_entity.type
_entity.pdbx_description
1 polymer ?
#
loop_
_entity_poly.entity_id
_entity_poly.type
_entity_poly.pdbx_seq_one_letter_code
_entity_poly.pdbx_strand_id
1 'polypeptide(L)' 'MRQNAQGIIELQGDSDAAIVKGLIAVVFILYDQMTPQDIVNFDVRPWFEKMALTQHLTPSRSQGLEAMIRAIRAKAAALS' A
#
# COMPACT_ATOMS: atom_id res chain seq x y z
N MET A 1 2.45 -7.55 -7.95
CA MET A 1 3.20 -6.37 -8.40
C MET A 1 3.87 -6.71 -9.71
N ARG A 2 3.61 -5.92 -10.74
CA ARG A 2 4.29 -5.97 -12.04
C ARG A 2 4.62 -4.53 -12.43
N GLN A 3 5.67 -4.33 -13.21
CA GLN A 3 5.97 -3.05 -13.84
C GLN A 3 5.55 -3.12 -15.30
N ASN A 4 4.78 -2.15 -15.79
CA ASN A 4 4.35 -2.11 -17.19
C ASN A 4 5.41 -1.43 -18.11
N ALA A 5 5.12 -1.36 -19.40
CA ALA A 5 6.05 -0.82 -20.40
C ALA A 5 6.40 0.66 -20.19
N GLN A 6 5.57 1.40 -19.45
CA GLN A 6 5.77 2.81 -19.10
C GLN A 6 6.54 2.98 -17.79
N GLY A 7 6.97 1.89 -17.15
CA GLY A 7 7.70 1.92 -15.89
C GLY A 7 6.80 2.08 -14.64
N ILE A 8 5.47 2.04 -14.81
CA ILE A 8 4.49 2.19 -13.74
C ILE A 8 4.22 0.84 -13.06
N ILE A 9 4.03 0.86 -11.74
CA ILE A 9 3.73 -0.30 -10.93
C ILE A 9 2.23 -0.62 -10.92
N GLU A 10 1.90 -1.85 -11.29
CA GLU A 10 0.55 -2.43 -11.21
C GLU A 10 0.46 -3.38 -10.00
N LEU A 11 -0.49 -3.07 -9.10
CA LEU A 11 -0.74 -3.82 -7.88
C LEU A 11 -2.01 -4.65 -7.98
N GLN A 12 -1.94 -5.88 -7.47
CA GLN A 12 -3.07 -6.80 -7.35
C GLN A 12 -2.92 -7.53 -6.01
N GLY A 13 -4.04 -7.78 -5.35
CA GLY A 13 -4.08 -8.41 -4.04
C GLY A 13 -5.52 -8.67 -3.63
N ASP A 14 -5.69 -9.55 -2.65
CA ASP A 14 -7.00 -9.93 -2.12
C ASP A 14 -6.91 -10.24 -0.62
N SER A 15 -8.06 -10.32 0.05
CA SER A 15 -8.19 -10.77 1.43
C SER A 15 -9.57 -11.35 1.69
N ASP A 16 -9.62 -12.44 2.45
CA ASP A 16 -10.87 -13.05 2.95
C ASP A 16 -11.60 -12.12 3.95
N ALA A 17 -10.89 -11.17 4.55
CA ALA A 17 -11.47 -10.19 5.46
C ALA A 17 -11.85 -8.91 4.72
N ALA A 18 -13.16 -8.60 4.65
CA ALA A 18 -13.68 -7.44 3.92
C ALA A 18 -13.01 -6.11 4.31
N ILE A 19 -12.77 -5.87 5.61
CA ILE A 19 -12.09 -4.65 6.08
C ILE A 19 -10.64 -4.57 5.62
N VAL A 20 -9.93 -5.70 5.58
CA VAL A 20 -8.54 -5.76 5.12
C VAL A 20 -8.49 -5.56 3.62
N LYS A 21 -9.43 -6.14 2.87
CA LYS A 21 -9.60 -5.89 1.43
C LYS A 21 -9.85 -4.41 1.12
N GLY A 22 -10.65 -3.72 1.95
CA GLY A 22 -10.82 -2.27 1.86
C GLY A 22 -9.52 -1.50 2.10
N LEU A 23 -8.74 -1.88 3.11
CA LEU A 23 -7.44 -1.24 3.39
C LEU A 23 -6.43 -1.49 2.26
N ILE A 24 -6.41 -2.68 1.66
CA ILE A 24 -5.62 -2.99 0.47
C ILE A 24 -5.96 -2.02 -0.66
N ALA A 25 -7.26 -1.82 -0.93
CA ALA A 25 -7.71 -0.92 -1.97
C ALA A 25 -7.24 0.53 -1.71
N VAL A 26 -7.29 1.02 -0.47
CA VAL A 26 -6.77 2.36 -0.10
C VAL A 26 -5.26 2.46 -0.35
N VAL A 27 -4.49 1.44 0.03
CA VAL A 27 -3.04 1.41 -0.25
C VAL A 27 -2.76 1.42 -1.75
N PHE A 28 -3.55 0.69 -2.54
CA PHE A 28 -3.39 0.67 -4.00
C PHE A 28 -3.70 2.02 -4.61
N ILE A 29 -4.76 2.70 -4.16
CA ILE A 29 -5.10 4.06 -4.60
C ILE A 29 -3.96 5.04 -4.28
N LEU A 30 -3.35 4.94 -3.09
CA LEU A 30 -2.24 5.82 -2.70
C LEU A 30 -0.97 5.62 -3.54
N TYR A 31 -0.76 4.42 -4.10
CA TYR A 31 0.38 4.08 -4.95
C TYR A 31 0.04 4.02 -6.44
N ASP A 32 -1.18 4.41 -6.81
CA ASP A 32 -1.64 4.31 -8.20
C ASP A 32 -0.79 5.19 -9.11
N GLN A 33 -0.52 4.70 -10.33
CA GLN A 33 0.26 5.40 -11.35
C GLN A 33 1.67 5.84 -10.92
N MET A 34 2.28 5.14 -9.96
CA MET A 34 3.63 5.43 -9.46
C MET A 34 4.71 4.51 -10.06
N THR A 35 5.92 5.05 -10.24
CA THR A 35 7.11 4.23 -10.54
C THR A 35 7.61 3.51 -9.27
N PRO A 36 8.53 2.52 -9.37
CA PRO A 36 9.11 1.89 -8.19
C PRO A 36 9.76 2.91 -7.24
N GLN A 37 10.49 3.89 -7.80
CA GLN A 37 11.17 4.93 -7.02
C GLN A 37 10.18 5.86 -6.30
N ASP A 38 9.07 6.21 -6.95
CA ASP A 38 8.01 7.01 -6.32
C ASP A 38 7.42 6.28 -5.11
N ILE A 39 7.11 4.98 -5.23
CA ILE A 39 6.58 4.16 -4.13
C ILE A 39 7.56 4.12 -2.94
N VAL A 40 8.86 4.00 -3.21
CA VAL A 40 9.89 3.99 -2.16
C VAL A 40 9.94 5.34 -1.44
N ASN A 41 9.83 6.44 -2.17
CA ASN A 41 9.97 7.81 -1.66
C ASN A 41 8.67 8.38 -1.05
N PHE A 42 7.51 7.82 -1.41
CA PHE A 42 6.22 8.32 -0.98
C PHE A 42 5.87 7.86 0.44
N ASP A 43 5.69 8.84 1.34
CA ASP A 43 5.25 8.58 2.71
C ASP A 43 3.72 8.50 2.80
N VAL A 44 3.20 7.30 3.01
CA VAL A 44 1.75 7.05 3.15
C VAL A 44 1.20 7.39 4.53
N ARG A 45 2.04 7.51 5.57
CA ARG A 45 1.58 7.66 6.96
C ARG A 45 0.69 8.90 7.16
N PRO A 46 1.03 10.10 6.63
CA PRO A 46 0.20 11.29 6.81
C PRO A 46 -1.20 11.16 6.20
N TRP A 47 -1.37 10.30 5.17
CA TRP A 47 -2.67 10.06 4.55
C TRP A 47 -3.57 9.22 5.46
N PHE A 48 -3.02 8.15 6.05
CA PHE A 48 -3.76 7.31 7.01
C PHE A 48 -4.12 8.05 8.29
N GLU A 49 -3.26 8.95 8.76
CA GLU A 49 -3.55 9.84 9.88
C GLU A 49 -4.70 10.81 9.56
N LYS A 50 -4.67 11.47 8.39
CA LYS A 50 -5.75 12.39 7.96
C LYS A 50 -7.09 11.71 7.80
N MET A 51 -7.12 10.44 7.36
CA MET A 51 -8.35 9.67 7.25
C MET A 51 -8.86 9.14 8.60
N ALA A 52 -8.10 9.33 9.69
CA ALA A 52 -8.36 8.76 11.02
C ALA A 52 -8.58 7.24 11.02
N LEU A 53 -8.17 6.53 9.96
CA LEU A 53 -8.47 5.11 9.79
C LEU A 53 -7.80 4.26 10.87
N THR A 54 -6.55 4.58 11.21
CA THR A 54 -5.75 3.82 12.19
C THR A 54 -6.37 3.81 13.59
N GLN A 55 -7.15 4.84 13.95
CA GLN A 55 -7.83 4.94 15.25
C GLN A 55 -9.03 3.99 15.36
N HIS A 56 -9.58 3.55 14.24
CA HIS A 56 -10.73 2.64 14.18
C HIS A 56 -10.34 1.18 13.90
N LEU A 57 -9.05 0.91 13.75
CA LEU A 57 -8.52 -0.43 13.53
C LEU A 57 -8.12 -1.09 14.84
N THR A 58 -8.40 -2.38 14.97
CA THR A 58 -7.82 -3.18 16.05
C THR A 58 -6.30 -3.27 15.86
N PRO A 59 -5.52 -3.51 16.93
CA PRO A 59 -4.05 -3.60 16.82
C PRO A 59 -3.56 -4.59 15.75
N SER A 60 -4.23 -5.75 15.63
CA SER A 60 -3.91 -6.74 14.59
C SER A 60 -4.13 -6.21 13.17
N ARG A 61 -5.19 -5.43 12.93
CA ARG A 61 -5.47 -4.83 11.62
C ARG A 61 -4.47 -3.75 11.24
N SER A 62 -4.09 -2.89 12.19
CA SER A 62 -3.06 -1.87 11.98
C SER A 62 -1.71 -2.51 11.66
N GLN A 63 -1.33 -3.59 12.36
CA GLN A 63 -0.12 -4.34 12.05
C GLN A 63 -0.16 -4.98 10.66
N GLY A 64 -1.32 -5.52 10.26
CA GLY A 64 -1.53 -6.05 8.91
C GLY A 64 -1.34 -4.98 7.84
N LEU A 65 -1.91 -3.78 8.05
CA LEU A 65 -1.72 -2.64 7.14
C LEU A 65 -0.24 -2.25 7.00
N GLU A 66 0.46 -2.09 8.12
CA GLU A 66 1.90 -1.77 8.13
C GLU A 66 2.74 -2.85 7.44
N ALA A 67 2.41 -4.12 7.65
CA ALA A 67 3.09 -5.24 6.99
C ALA A 67 2.89 -5.20 5.47
N MET A 68 1.67 -4.90 5.00
CA MET A 68 1.38 -4.76 3.57
C MET A 68 2.13 -3.60 2.93
N ILE A 69 2.13 -2.41 3.57
CA ILE A 69 2.89 -1.23 3.11
C ILE A 69 4.37 -1.57 3.01
N ARG A 70 4.94 -2.22 4.03
CA ARG A 70 6.34 -2.65 4.04
C ARG A 70 6.66 -3.63 2.91
N ALA A 71 5.78 -4.62 2.69
CA ALA A 71 5.97 -5.60 1.63
C ALA A 71 5.94 -4.98 0.23
N ILE A 72 5.04 -4.01 -0.01
CA ILE A 72 4.97 -3.27 -1.27
C ILE A 72 6.24 -2.45 -1.48
N ARG A 73 6.65 -1.64 -0.48
CA ARG A 73 7.86 -0.81 -0.58
C ARG A 73 9.14 -1.65 -0.77
N ALA A 74 9.26 -2.79 -0.10
CA ALA A 74 10.38 -3.70 -0.28
C ALA A 74 10.44 -4.29 -1.70
N LYS A 75 9.29 -4.66 -2.28
CA LYS A 75 9.22 -5.13 -3.67
C LYS A 75 9.54 -4.01 -4.67
N ALA A 76 9.06 -2.80 -4.42
CA ALA A 76 9.37 -1.64 -5.26
C ALA A 76 10.87 -1.29 -5.23
N ALA A 77 11.50 -1.34 -4.06
CA ALA A 77 12.94 -1.09 -3.91
C ALA A 77 13.83 -2.11 -4.64
N ALA A 78 13.32 -3.31 -4.95
CA ALA A 78 14.05 -4.30 -5.75
C ALA A 78 13.93 -4.04 -7.27
N LEU A 79 13.07 -3.10 -7.68
CA LEU A 79 12.80 -2.73 -9.08
C LEU A 79 13.24 -1.29 -9.40
N SER A 80 13.63 -0.51 -8.40
CA SER A 80 14.14 0.85 -8.51
C SER A 80 15.62 0.89 -8.92
#